data_AF-A0A2M9CBS0-F1
#
_entry.id   AF-A0A2M9CBS0-F1
#
_cell.length_a   1.000
_cell.length_b   1.000
_cell.length_c   1.000
_cell.angle_alpha   90.00
_cell.angle_beta   90.00
_cell.angle_gamma   90.00
#
_symmetry.space_group_name_H-M   'P 1'
#
loop_
_entity.id
_entity.type
_entity.pdbx_description
1 polymer ?
#
loop_
_entity_poly.entity_id
_entity_poly.type
_entity_poly.pdbx_seq_one_letter_code
_entity_poly.pdbx_strand_id
1 'polypeptide(L)'
;MISVEHKKEVRVYLLSKKISLDLLIELEDHFLSQIDDLMIQNISFDDAFNDVKQIWSDELRMIKNYSGKEASAFAKKIKQQKINQILLQSSLLTIAIVLSVILLIKNNTQENFINLMRYFLFIFMGLPAFHYLFNIKNFLLISKLKPLQINVYQGLNTIIFILSFIIGYGGTSLLKMGERLFNFVDNPTGMGCVAFILVCTYSFLYSFGFFSQIAFVKSMKKINPYLKTL
;
A
#
# COMPACT_ATOMS: atom_id res chain seq x y z
N MET A 1 23.03 12.18 -27.63
CA MET A 1 22.05 12.85 -26.74
C MET A 1 20.66 12.37 -27.12
N ILE A 2 19.91 11.87 -26.15
CA ILE A 2 18.55 11.33 -26.38
C ILE A 2 17.57 12.45 -26.76
N SER A 3 16.84 12.27 -27.87
CA SER A 3 15.79 13.19 -28.33
C SER A 3 14.44 12.95 -27.63
N VAL A 4 13.46 13.81 -27.89
CA VAL A 4 12.09 13.64 -27.36
C VAL A 4 11.42 12.40 -27.98
N GLU A 5 11.70 12.14 -29.24
CA GLU A 5 11.20 10.99 -30.00
C GLU A 5 11.74 9.68 -29.43
N HIS A 6 13.03 9.63 -29.09
CA HIS A 6 13.66 8.48 -28.43
C HIS A 6 13.01 8.18 -27.06
N LYS A 7 12.74 9.22 -26.25
CA LYS A 7 12.03 9.05 -24.97
C LYS A 7 10.62 8.50 -25.17
N LYS A 8 9.91 8.99 -26.19
CA LYS A 8 8.57 8.51 -26.54
C LYS A 8 8.61 7.03 -26.95
N GLU A 9 9.62 6.61 -27.71
CA GLU A 9 9.77 5.22 -28.13
C GLU A 9 10.01 4.28 -26.94
N VAL A 10 10.93 4.64 -26.05
CA VAL A 10 11.18 3.91 -24.79
C VAL A 10 9.90 3.80 -23.97
N ARG A 11 9.15 4.89 -23.82
CA ARG A 11 7.90 4.92 -23.07
C ARG A 11 6.84 4.00 -23.68
N VAL A 12 6.65 4.02 -24.99
CA VAL A 12 5.70 3.14 -25.70
C VAL A 12 6.06 1.67 -25.47
N TYR A 13 7.34 1.32 -25.57
CA TYR A 13 7.82 -0.03 -25.27
C TYR A 13 7.51 -0.44 -23.83
N LEU A 14 7.82 0.40 -22.83
CA LEU A 14 7.60 0.07 -21.42
C LEU A 14 6.10 0.00 -21.06
N LEU A 15 5.25 0.83 -21.65
CA LEU A 15 3.79 0.76 -21.49
C LEU A 15 3.23 -0.59 -21.96
N SER A 16 3.80 -1.17 -23.02
CA SER A 16 3.39 -2.50 -23.52
C SER A 16 3.60 -3.62 -22.49
N LYS A 17 4.46 -3.41 -21.48
CA LYS A 17 4.80 -4.39 -20.43
C LYS A 17 3.82 -4.41 -19.25
N LYS A 18 2.68 -3.70 -19.35
CA LYS A 18 1.61 -3.64 -18.32
C LYS A 18 2.12 -3.22 -16.94
N ILE A 19 3.06 -2.27 -16.91
CA ILE A 19 3.67 -1.71 -15.70
C ILE A 19 2.78 -0.56 -15.18
N SER A 20 2.64 -0.41 -13.86
CA SER A 20 1.90 0.71 -13.28
C SER A 20 2.63 2.04 -13.51
N LEU A 21 1.89 3.14 -13.61
CA LEU A 21 2.48 4.42 -14.00
C LEU A 21 3.61 4.89 -13.05
N ASP A 22 3.48 4.64 -11.75
CA ASP A 22 4.54 4.95 -10.77
C ASP A 22 5.86 4.20 -11.03
N LEU A 23 5.76 2.95 -11.47
CA LEU A 23 6.90 2.11 -11.81
C LEU A 23 7.42 2.39 -13.21
N LEU A 24 6.54 2.78 -14.13
CA LEU A 24 6.90 3.16 -15.49
C LEU A 24 7.88 4.33 -15.47
N ILE A 25 7.59 5.38 -14.70
CA ILE A 25 8.43 6.57 -14.60
C ILE A 25 9.83 6.19 -14.07
N GLU A 26 9.88 5.40 -13.00
CA GLU A 26 11.15 4.96 -12.40
C GLU A 26 11.96 4.07 -13.35
N LEU A 27 11.29 3.16 -14.06
CA LEU A 27 11.93 2.30 -15.03
C LEU A 27 12.36 3.04 -16.29
N GLU A 28 11.58 4.03 -16.75
CA GLU A 28 11.91 4.89 -17.88
C GLU A 28 13.19 5.67 -17.59
N ASP A 29 13.32 6.28 -16.41
CA ASP A 29 14.54 6.96 -15.99
C ASP A 29 15.77 6.04 -16.02
N HIS A 30 15.64 4.81 -15.51
CA HIS A 30 16.72 3.81 -15.57
C HIS A 30 17.06 3.36 -16.99
N PHE A 31 16.04 3.13 -17.83
CA PHE A 31 16.23 2.79 -19.24
C PHE A 31 17.00 3.88 -19.98
N LEU A 32 16.57 5.14 -19.83
CA LEU A 32 17.21 6.27 -20.50
C LEU A 32 18.65 6.48 -20.03
N SER A 33 18.92 6.32 -18.74
CA SER A 33 20.29 6.40 -18.21
C SER A 33 21.21 5.34 -18.84
N GLN A 34 20.74 4.09 -18.94
CA GLN A 34 21.54 3.02 -19.54
C GLN A 34 21.76 3.20 -21.04
N ILE A 35 20.75 3.71 -21.76
CA ILE A 35 20.89 4.05 -23.18
C ILE A 35 21.91 5.17 -23.34
N ASP A 36 21.85 6.23 -22.53
CA ASP A 36 22.83 7.32 -22.56
C ASP A 36 24.25 6.80 -22.28
N ASP A 37 24.43 5.91 -21.29
CA ASP A 37 25.72 5.29 -20.96
C ASP A 37 26.33 4.48 -22.12
N LEU A 38 25.48 3.79 -22.90
CA LEU A 38 25.91 3.07 -24.11
C LEU A 38 26.17 4.01 -25.28
N MET A 39 25.37 5.06 -25.45
CA MET A 39 25.58 6.07 -26.50
C MET A 39 26.88 6.86 -26.30
N ILE A 40 27.33 7.05 -25.06
CA ILE A 40 28.65 7.63 -24.75
C ILE A 40 29.79 6.77 -25.33
N GLN A 41 29.57 5.47 -25.50
CA GLN A 41 30.53 4.53 -26.10
C GLN A 41 30.43 4.50 -27.65
N ASN A 42 29.83 5.53 -28.26
CA ASN A 42 29.58 5.64 -29.72
C ASN A 42 28.65 4.58 -30.31
N ILE A 43 27.78 3.97 -29.49
CA ILE A 43 26.72 3.09 -29.96
C ILE A 43 25.53 3.94 -30.44
N SER A 44 24.88 3.54 -31.53
CA SER A 44 23.68 4.23 -32.02
C SER A 44 22.53 4.08 -31.01
N PHE A 45 21.53 4.99 -31.05
CA PHE A 45 20.38 4.87 -30.15
C PHE A 45 19.64 3.53 -30.33
N ASP A 46 19.45 3.09 -31.58
CA ASP A 46 18.70 1.87 -31.88
C ASP A 46 19.41 0.62 -31.32
N ASP A 47 20.73 0.56 -31.47
CA ASP A 47 21.55 -0.53 -30.95
C ASP A 47 21.58 -0.50 -29.42
N ALA A 48 21.83 0.67 -28.82
CA ALA A 48 21.83 0.85 -27.36
C ALA A 48 20.46 0.48 -26.75
N PHE A 49 19.37 0.87 -27.41
CA PHE A 49 18.03 0.54 -26.95
C PHE A 49 17.75 -0.97 -27.05
N ASN A 50 18.21 -1.64 -28.11
CA ASN A 50 18.08 -3.08 -28.24
C ASN A 50 18.90 -3.84 -27.18
N ASP A 51 20.13 -3.39 -26.91
CA ASP A 51 20.97 -3.96 -25.86
C ASP A 51 20.29 -3.82 -24.48
N VAL A 52 19.74 -2.64 -24.17
CA VAL A 52 18.98 -2.43 -22.93
C VAL A 52 17.73 -3.31 -22.88
N LYS A 53 16.97 -3.48 -23.98
CA LYS A 53 15.85 -4.44 -24.02
C LYS A 53 16.30 -5.86 -23.68
N GLN A 54 17.48 -6.27 -24.15
CA GLN A 54 18.04 -7.59 -23.88
C GLN A 54 18.47 -7.75 -22.42
N ILE A 55 19.16 -6.75 -21.85
CA ILE A 55 19.53 -6.71 -20.41
C ILE A 55 18.29 -6.90 -19.53
N TRP A 56 17.18 -6.25 -19.88
CA TRP A 56 15.93 -6.29 -19.12
C TRP A 56 14.98 -7.42 -19.53
N SER A 57 15.34 -8.27 -20.50
CA SER A 57 14.42 -9.25 -21.09
C SER A 57 13.81 -10.21 -20.07
N ASP A 58 14.62 -10.69 -19.13
CA ASP A 58 14.18 -11.58 -18.05
C ASP A 58 13.27 -10.89 -17.03
N GLU A 59 13.55 -9.63 -16.68
CA GLU A 59 12.71 -8.87 -15.74
C GLU A 59 11.42 -8.38 -16.42
N LEU A 60 11.44 -8.08 -17.71
CA LEU A 60 10.29 -7.61 -18.49
C LEU A 60 9.49 -8.74 -19.14
N ARG A 61 9.86 -10.00 -18.94
CA ARG A 61 9.08 -11.15 -19.40
C ARG A 61 7.68 -11.12 -18.77
N MET A 62 6.68 -11.37 -19.61
CA MET A 62 5.29 -11.40 -19.15
C MET A 62 5.02 -12.71 -18.42
N ILE A 63 4.52 -12.61 -17.19
CA ILE A 63 4.14 -13.75 -16.36
C ILE A 63 2.68 -13.62 -15.93
N LYS A 64 1.99 -14.75 -15.84
CA LYS A 64 0.64 -14.81 -15.28
C LYS A 64 0.72 -14.82 -13.77
N ASN A 65 -0.11 -14.00 -13.12
CA ASN A 65 -0.32 -14.10 -11.68
C ASN A 65 -1.36 -15.19 -11.36
N TYR A 66 -1.53 -15.48 -10.06
CA TYR A 66 -2.52 -16.45 -9.59
C TYR A 66 -3.96 -16.12 -10.00
N SER A 67 -4.26 -14.85 -10.34
CA SER A 67 -5.56 -14.39 -10.84
C SER A 67 -5.67 -14.45 -12.38
N GLY A 68 -4.71 -15.06 -13.07
CA GLY A 68 -4.67 -15.16 -14.54
C GLY A 68 -4.33 -13.84 -15.27
N LYS A 69 -4.11 -12.74 -14.54
CA LYS A 69 -3.70 -11.46 -15.13
C LYS A 69 -2.21 -11.48 -15.43
N GLU A 70 -1.86 -10.98 -16.60
CA GLU A 70 -0.47 -10.85 -17.04
C GLU A 70 0.14 -9.55 -16.52
N ALA A 71 1.36 -9.64 -15.99
CA ALA A 71 2.21 -8.52 -15.64
C ALA A 71 3.67 -8.90 -15.92
N SER A 72 4.56 -7.92 -16.08
CA SER A 72 6.00 -8.24 -16.14
C SER A 72 6.50 -8.85 -14.82
N ALA A 73 7.55 -9.68 -14.89
CA ALA A 73 8.18 -10.25 -13.71
C ALA A 73 8.68 -9.16 -12.75
N PHE A 74 9.21 -8.06 -13.31
CA PHE A 74 9.57 -6.83 -12.62
C PHE A 74 8.40 -6.24 -11.85
N ALA A 75 7.27 -5.96 -12.51
CA ALA A 75 6.11 -5.36 -11.88
C ALA A 75 5.59 -6.23 -10.72
N LYS A 76 5.59 -7.56 -10.88
CA LYS A 76 5.22 -8.49 -9.81
C LYS A 76 6.20 -8.45 -8.63
N LYS A 77 7.50 -8.49 -8.90
CA LYS A 77 8.57 -8.47 -7.89
C LYS A 77 8.53 -7.18 -7.08
N ILE A 78 8.47 -6.03 -7.73
CA ILE A 78 8.39 -4.73 -7.07
C ILE A 78 7.09 -4.58 -6.29
N LYS A 79 5.96 -5.03 -6.86
CA LYS A 79 4.68 -5.05 -6.14
C LYS A 79 4.77 -5.85 -4.85
N GLN A 80 5.34 -7.05 -4.91
CA GLN A 80 5.50 -7.90 -3.73
C GLN A 80 6.42 -7.25 -2.68
N GLN A 81 7.53 -6.65 -3.10
CA GLN A 81 8.44 -5.94 -2.20
C GLN A 81 7.74 -4.77 -1.49
N LYS A 82 7.04 -3.90 -2.24
CA LYS A 82 6.29 -2.78 -1.68
C LYS A 82 5.19 -3.23 -0.71
N ILE A 83 4.46 -4.31 -1.04
CA ILE A 83 3.44 -4.87 -0.14
C ILE A 83 4.07 -5.51 1.11
N ASN A 84 5.17 -6.25 0.97
CA ASN A 84 5.87 -6.86 2.10
C ASN A 84 6.41 -5.82 3.09
N GLN A 85 6.90 -4.68 2.59
CA GLN A 85 7.30 -3.56 3.45
C GLN A 85 6.13 -3.04 4.28
N ILE A 86 4.95 -2.88 3.66
CA ILE A 86 3.74 -2.47 4.39
C ILE A 86 3.32 -3.55 5.40
N LEU A 87 3.33 -4.82 5.02
CA LEU A 87 3.00 -5.94 5.91
C LEU A 87 3.88 -5.94 7.16
N LEU A 88 5.19 -5.71 7.00
CA LEU A 88 6.13 -5.62 8.11
C LEU A 88 5.86 -4.39 8.98
N GLN A 89 5.59 -3.22 8.39
CA GLN A 89 5.23 -2.02 9.17
C GLN A 89 3.93 -2.24 9.96
N SER A 90 2.93 -2.86 9.34
CA SER A 90 1.65 -3.17 9.98
C SER A 90 1.79 -4.18 11.11
N SER A 91 2.62 -5.22 10.94
CA SER A 91 2.85 -6.20 12.00
C SER A 91 3.57 -5.58 13.20
N LEU A 92 4.60 -4.76 12.96
CA LEU A 92 5.31 -4.03 14.03
C LEU A 92 4.37 -3.08 14.79
N LEU A 93 3.54 -2.30 14.08
CA LEU A 93 2.56 -1.42 14.71
C LEU A 93 1.50 -2.21 15.50
N THR A 94 1.06 -3.36 14.98
CA THR A 94 0.11 -4.24 15.68
C THR A 94 0.69 -4.77 16.98
N ILE A 95 1.94 -5.25 16.95
CA ILE A 95 2.63 -5.71 18.15
C ILE A 95 2.72 -4.57 19.18
N ALA A 96 3.10 -3.36 18.74
CA ALA A 96 3.15 -2.20 19.63
C ALA A 96 1.78 -1.90 20.25
N ILE A 97 0.70 -1.87 19.46
CA ILE A 97 -0.67 -1.64 19.95
C ILE A 97 -1.09 -2.71 20.96
N VAL A 98 -0.86 -3.99 20.65
CA VAL A 98 -1.25 -5.11 21.51
C VAL A 98 -0.50 -5.04 22.84
N LEU A 99 0.81 -4.76 22.82
CA LEU A 99 1.60 -4.56 24.03
C LEU A 99 1.09 -3.38 24.84
N SER A 100 0.79 -2.24 24.19
CA SER A 100 0.18 -1.08 24.87
C SER A 100 -1.16 -1.42 25.51
N VAL A 101 -2.02 -2.19 24.82
CA VAL A 101 -3.32 -2.64 25.38
C VAL A 101 -3.12 -3.51 26.61
N ILE A 102 -2.20 -4.48 26.58
CA ILE A 102 -1.90 -5.34 27.74
C ILE A 102 -1.39 -4.50 28.92
N LEU A 103 -0.49 -3.54 28.67
CA LEU A 103 0.01 -2.63 29.71
C LEU A 103 -1.09 -1.74 30.29
N LEU A 104 -2.02 -1.26 29.45
CA LEU A 104 -3.16 -0.48 29.90
C LEU A 104 -4.10 -1.31 30.77
N ILE A 105 -4.37 -2.57 30.42
CA ILE A 105 -5.18 -3.47 31.24
C ILE A 105 -4.57 -3.67 32.62
N LYS A 106 -3.27 -4.00 32.69
CA LYS A 106 -2.59 -4.28 33.97
C LYS A 106 -2.51 -3.09 34.92
N ASN A 107 -2.50 -1.87 34.39
CA ASN A 107 -2.28 -0.65 35.16
C ASN A 107 -3.56 0.15 35.45
N ASN A 108 -4.73 -0.31 35.01
CA ASN A 108 -5.97 0.44 35.14
C ASN A 108 -7.11 -0.44 35.66
N THR A 109 -8.13 0.19 36.23
CA THR A 109 -9.42 -0.47 36.48
C THR A 109 -10.13 -0.77 35.16
N GLN A 110 -11.04 -1.74 35.18
CA GLN A 110 -11.83 -2.11 33.99
C GLN A 110 -12.57 -0.91 33.39
N GLU A 111 -13.20 -0.08 34.24
CA GLU A 111 -13.92 1.12 33.80
C GLU A 111 -12.99 2.12 33.10
N ASN A 112 -11.83 2.41 33.71
CA ASN A 112 -10.84 3.33 33.14
C ASN A 112 -10.30 2.79 31.80
N PHE A 113 -10.00 1.48 31.72
CA PHE A 113 -9.56 0.83 30.50
C PHE A 113 -10.59 0.95 29.37
N ILE A 114 -11.86 0.68 29.64
CA ILE A 114 -12.94 0.77 28.63
C ILE A 114 -13.10 2.21 28.14
N ASN A 115 -13.03 3.19 29.04
CA ASN A 115 -13.07 4.60 28.67
C ASN A 115 -11.88 5.01 27.79
N LEU A 116 -10.66 4.59 28.15
CA LEU A 116 -9.46 4.81 27.34
C LEU A 116 -9.55 4.14 25.96
N MET A 117 -10.02 2.89 25.90
CA MET A 117 -10.25 2.19 24.64
C MET A 117 -11.24 2.94 23.73
N ARG A 118 -12.28 3.56 24.29
CA ARG A 118 -13.23 4.36 23.51
C ARG A 118 -12.55 5.54 22.82
N TYR A 119 -11.73 6.30 23.54
CA TYR A 119 -10.98 7.42 22.94
C TYR A 119 -9.96 6.92 21.91
N PHE A 120 -9.26 5.83 22.23
CA PHE A 120 -8.32 5.22 21.30
C PHE A 120 -9.00 4.82 20.00
N LEU A 121 -10.15 4.13 20.04
CA LEU A 121 -10.90 3.75 18.85
C LEU A 121 -11.32 4.98 18.03
N PHE A 122 -11.79 6.05 18.68
CA PHE A 122 -12.18 7.27 17.98
C PHE A 122 -10.99 7.90 17.25
N ILE A 123 -9.84 8.03 17.90
CA ILE A 123 -8.62 8.59 17.29
C ILE A 123 -8.11 7.67 16.18
N PHE A 124 -8.02 6.37 16.45
CA PHE A 124 -7.52 5.37 15.52
C PHE A 124 -8.37 5.33 14.26
N MET A 125 -9.69 5.48 14.38
CA MET A 125 -10.60 5.58 13.23
C MET A 125 -10.56 6.93 12.53
N GLY A 126 -10.42 8.02 13.29
CA GLY A 126 -10.39 9.36 12.76
C GLY A 126 -9.18 9.62 11.87
N LEU A 127 -8.00 9.12 12.25
CA LEU A 127 -6.74 9.41 11.55
C LEU A 127 -6.77 9.05 10.04
N PRO A 128 -7.15 7.82 9.62
CA PRO A 128 -7.24 7.50 8.19
C PRO A 128 -8.34 8.26 7.47
N ALA A 129 -9.47 8.52 8.15
CA ALA A 129 -10.57 9.30 7.59
C ALA A 129 -10.13 10.74 7.28
N PHE A 130 -9.48 11.42 8.24
CA PHE A 130 -8.90 12.73 8.01
C PHE A 130 -7.86 12.71 6.89
N HIS A 131 -6.93 11.75 6.92
CA HIS A 131 -5.92 11.61 5.86
C HIS A 131 -6.56 11.39 4.48
N TYR A 132 -7.70 10.68 4.40
CA TYR A 132 -8.44 10.49 3.16
C TYR A 132 -9.05 11.80 2.67
N LEU A 133 -9.77 12.52 3.55
CA LEU A 133 -10.42 13.79 3.23
C LEU A 133 -9.40 14.84 2.75
N PHE A 134 -8.27 14.99 3.44
CA PHE A 134 -7.20 15.91 3.03
C PHE A 134 -6.62 15.59 1.65
N ASN A 135 -6.67 14.33 1.23
CA ASN A 135 -6.11 13.87 -0.04
C ASN A 135 -7.19 13.44 -1.05
N ILE A 136 -8.45 13.85 -0.86
CA ILE A 136 -9.59 13.38 -1.66
C ILE A 136 -9.41 13.59 -3.15
N LYS A 137 -8.77 14.70 -3.55
CA LYS A 137 -8.47 15.01 -4.96
C LYS A 137 -7.63 13.91 -5.62
N ASN A 138 -6.65 13.34 -4.90
CA ASN A 138 -5.80 12.26 -5.42
C ASN A 138 -6.60 10.97 -5.61
N PHE A 139 -7.54 10.67 -4.71
CA PHE A 139 -8.40 9.49 -4.80
C PHE A 139 -9.44 9.64 -5.92
N LEU A 140 -10.00 10.84 -6.11
CA LEU A 140 -10.93 11.14 -7.20
C LEU A 140 -10.25 11.13 -8.57
N LEU A 141 -8.95 11.42 -8.64
CA LEU A 141 -8.21 11.39 -9.91
C LEU A 141 -8.13 9.96 -10.49
N ILE A 142 -8.16 8.94 -9.64
CA ILE A 142 -8.17 7.52 -10.05
C ILE A 142 -9.36 7.18 -10.94
N SER A 143 -10.56 7.68 -10.61
CA SER A 143 -11.76 7.35 -11.37
C SER A 143 -11.73 7.92 -12.78
N LYS A 144 -10.97 9.01 -13.00
CA LYS A 144 -10.80 9.67 -14.29
C LYS A 144 -9.78 9.01 -15.21
N LEU A 145 -8.80 8.30 -14.65
CA LEU A 145 -7.70 7.66 -15.40
C LEU A 145 -7.93 6.18 -15.73
N LYS A 146 -9.14 5.64 -15.50
CA LYS A 146 -9.47 4.26 -15.90
C LYS A 146 -9.35 4.13 -17.42
N PRO A 147 -8.62 3.13 -17.94
CA PRO A 147 -8.31 1.83 -17.30
C PRO A 147 -6.90 1.66 -16.69
N LEU A 148 -6.04 2.69 -16.65
CA LEU A 148 -4.65 2.54 -16.22
C LEU A 148 -4.52 2.27 -14.70
N GLN A 149 -3.67 1.30 -14.34
CA GLN A 149 -3.25 1.12 -12.94
C GLN A 149 -2.22 2.19 -12.60
N ILE A 150 -2.57 3.10 -11.71
CA ILE A 150 -1.71 4.27 -11.42
C ILE A 150 -0.57 3.85 -10.51
N ASN A 151 -0.85 3.04 -9.49
CA ASN A 151 0.16 2.53 -8.59
C ASN A 151 -0.21 1.16 -7.99
N VAL A 152 0.78 0.55 -7.35
CA VAL A 152 0.69 -0.78 -6.71
C VAL A 152 -0.35 -0.84 -5.57
N TYR A 153 -0.65 0.29 -4.92
CA TYR A 153 -1.48 0.37 -3.71
C TYR A 153 -2.98 0.57 -4.00
N GLN A 154 -3.34 0.78 -5.25
CA GLN A 154 -4.70 1.09 -5.67
C GLN A 154 -5.70 0.02 -5.19
N GLY A 155 -6.69 0.44 -4.41
CA GLY A 155 -7.75 -0.42 -3.88
C GLY A 155 -7.45 -1.09 -2.54
N LEU A 156 -6.20 -1.12 -2.06
CA LEU A 156 -5.86 -1.74 -0.77
C LEU A 156 -6.43 -0.97 0.43
N ASN A 157 -6.63 0.34 0.29
CA ASN A 157 -7.25 1.19 1.31
C ASN A 157 -8.77 0.95 1.49
N THR A 158 -9.43 0.21 0.57
CA THR A 158 -10.86 -0.13 0.70
C THR A 158 -11.15 -0.95 1.96
N ILE A 159 -10.16 -1.72 2.42
CA ILE A 159 -10.22 -2.50 3.66
C ILE A 159 -10.53 -1.59 4.86
N ILE A 160 -9.96 -0.38 4.93
CA ILE A 160 -10.23 0.56 6.03
C ILE A 160 -11.71 0.93 6.10
N PHE A 161 -12.33 1.21 4.95
CA PHE A 161 -13.74 1.63 4.90
C PHE A 161 -14.67 0.50 5.32
N ILE A 162 -14.40 -0.72 4.88
CA ILE A 162 -15.15 -1.92 5.27
C ILE A 162 -15.03 -2.12 6.79
N LEU A 163 -13.80 -2.10 7.32
CA LEU A 163 -13.54 -2.26 8.75
C LEU A 163 -14.19 -1.16 9.58
N SER A 164 -14.15 0.08 9.09
CA SER A 164 -14.75 1.24 9.77
C SER A 164 -16.27 1.13 9.83
N PHE A 165 -16.90 0.62 8.76
CA PHE A 165 -18.33 0.37 8.71
C PHE A 165 -18.75 -0.74 9.70
N ILE A 166 -18.01 -1.85 9.75
CA ILE A 166 -18.28 -2.96 10.69
C ILE A 166 -18.24 -2.46 12.14
N ILE A 167 -17.31 -1.57 12.48
CA ILE A 167 -17.24 -0.98 13.82
C ILE A 167 -18.38 -0.01 14.08
N GLY A 168 -18.67 0.89 13.15
CA GLY A 168 -19.76 1.85 13.30
C GLY A 168 -21.09 1.17 13.61
N TYR A 169 -21.34 0.02 12.96
CA TYR A 169 -22.52 -0.80 13.21
C TYR A 169 -22.41 -1.66 14.49
N GLY A 170 -21.21 -2.12 14.84
CA GLY A 170 -20.94 -3.01 15.98
C GLY A 170 -20.51 -2.33 17.29
N GLY A 171 -20.65 -1.00 17.42
CA GLY A 171 -20.06 -0.20 18.50
C GLY A 171 -20.31 -0.70 19.93
N THR A 172 -21.53 -1.17 20.22
CA THR A 172 -21.88 -1.74 21.54
C THR A 172 -21.21 -3.10 21.79
N SER A 173 -20.99 -3.88 20.73
CA SER A 173 -20.26 -5.15 20.79
C SER A 173 -18.76 -4.94 21.02
N LEU A 174 -18.19 -3.81 20.59
CA LEU A 174 -16.79 -3.46 20.82
C LEU A 174 -16.48 -3.08 22.26
N LEU A 175 -17.40 -2.39 22.94
CA LEU A 175 -17.25 -2.11 24.37
C LEU A 175 -17.29 -3.40 25.18
N LYS A 176 -18.23 -4.31 24.86
CA LYS A 176 -18.27 -5.67 25.40
C LYS A 176 -17.01 -6.48 25.06
N MET A 177 -16.40 -6.22 23.91
CA MET A 177 -15.11 -6.81 23.54
C MET A 177 -13.98 -6.28 24.43
N GLY A 178 -13.98 -4.99 24.76
CA GLY A 178 -13.11 -4.37 25.77
C GLY A 178 -13.21 -5.06 27.13
N GLU A 179 -14.42 -5.29 27.63
CA GLU A 179 -14.64 -6.03 28.87
C GLU A 179 -14.08 -7.46 28.81
N ARG A 180 -14.33 -8.17 27.71
CA ARG A 180 -13.81 -9.54 27.50
C ARG A 180 -12.29 -9.58 27.42
N LEU A 181 -11.66 -8.57 26.81
CA LEU A 181 -10.20 -8.43 26.75
C LEU A 181 -9.61 -8.16 28.13
N PHE A 182 -10.22 -7.26 28.90
CA PHE A 182 -9.78 -6.93 30.25
C PHE A 182 -9.79 -8.19 31.12
N ASN A 183 -10.92 -8.90 31.14
CA ASN A 183 -11.08 -10.12 31.92
C ASN A 183 -10.15 -11.26 31.45
N PHE A 184 -9.82 -11.31 30.15
CA PHE A 184 -8.95 -12.35 29.59
C PHE A 184 -7.52 -12.32 30.14
N VAL A 185 -7.00 -11.13 30.44
CA VAL A 185 -5.62 -10.97 30.92
C VAL A 185 -5.42 -11.63 32.28
N ASP A 186 -6.41 -11.51 33.18
CA ASP A 186 -6.34 -12.08 34.52
C ASP A 186 -7.00 -13.46 34.62
N ASN A 187 -8.08 -13.69 33.85
CA ASN A 187 -8.87 -14.92 33.84
C ASN A 187 -9.13 -15.39 32.40
N PRO A 188 -8.23 -16.21 31.83
CA PRO A 188 -8.35 -16.65 30.45
C PRO A 188 -9.64 -17.44 30.20
N THR A 189 -10.52 -16.92 29.36
CA THR A 189 -11.73 -17.59 28.88
C THR A 189 -11.68 -17.76 27.36
N GLY A 190 -12.40 -18.75 26.82
CA GLY A 190 -12.49 -18.95 25.37
C GLY A 190 -12.99 -17.71 24.63
N MET A 191 -14.00 -17.03 25.18
CA MET A 191 -14.53 -15.78 24.63
C MET A 191 -13.53 -14.61 24.73
N GLY A 192 -12.72 -14.58 25.79
CA GLY A 192 -11.62 -13.64 25.94
C GLY A 192 -10.52 -13.86 24.89
N CYS A 193 -10.16 -15.11 24.61
CA CYS A 193 -9.19 -15.47 23.57
C CYS A 193 -9.68 -15.04 22.18
N VAL A 194 -10.96 -15.28 21.86
CA VAL A 194 -11.57 -14.80 20.61
C VAL A 194 -11.52 -13.27 20.52
N ALA A 195 -11.83 -12.56 21.61
CA ALA A 195 -11.73 -11.10 21.63
C ALA A 195 -10.28 -10.62 21.37
N PHE A 196 -9.28 -11.28 21.94
CA PHE A 196 -7.87 -10.98 21.71
C PHE A 196 -7.45 -11.18 20.26
N ILE A 197 -7.81 -12.32 19.65
CA ILE A 197 -7.53 -12.60 18.24
C ILE A 197 -8.19 -11.56 17.33
N LEU A 198 -9.43 -11.17 17.63
CA LEU A 198 -10.15 -10.14 16.88
C LEU A 198 -9.46 -8.78 16.97
N VAL A 199 -8.99 -8.36 18.16
CA VAL A 199 -8.21 -7.12 18.28
C VAL A 199 -6.94 -7.18 17.44
N CYS A 200 -6.15 -8.25 17.57
CA CYS A 200 -4.91 -8.40 16.81
C CYS A 200 -5.16 -8.33 15.29
N THR A 201 -6.16 -9.08 14.82
CA THR A 201 -6.53 -9.12 13.40
C THR A 201 -7.02 -7.76 12.93
N TYR A 202 -7.88 -7.12 13.73
CA TYR A 202 -8.42 -5.81 13.41
C TYR A 202 -7.33 -4.75 13.34
N SER A 203 -6.50 -4.64 14.38
CA SER A 203 -5.38 -3.71 14.43
C SER A 203 -4.44 -3.90 13.24
N PHE A 204 -4.11 -5.16 12.90
CA PHE A 204 -3.29 -5.48 11.74
C PHE A 204 -3.91 -5.02 10.42
N LEU A 205 -5.15 -5.42 10.12
CA LEU A 205 -5.80 -5.07 8.86
C LEU A 205 -6.02 -3.56 8.75
N TYR A 206 -6.30 -2.89 9.86
CA TYR A 206 -6.48 -1.45 9.89
C TYR A 206 -5.16 -0.71 9.64
N SER A 207 -4.07 -1.10 10.32
CA SER A 207 -2.73 -0.57 10.07
C SER A 207 -2.26 -0.84 8.64
N PHE A 208 -2.54 -2.04 8.08
CA PHE A 208 -2.25 -2.39 6.70
C PHE A 208 -2.97 -1.51 5.71
N GLY A 209 -4.28 -1.31 5.91
CA GLY A 209 -5.06 -0.40 5.10
C GLY A 209 -4.51 1.03 5.17
N PHE A 210 -4.22 1.54 6.38
CA PHE A 210 -3.78 2.92 6.57
C PHE A 210 -2.40 3.19 5.96
N PHE A 211 -1.42 2.30 6.17
CA PHE A 211 -0.11 2.44 5.51
C PHE A 211 -0.23 2.32 3.99
N SER A 212 -1.10 1.45 3.48
CA SER A 212 -1.41 1.40 2.04
C SER A 212 -1.99 2.72 1.53
N GLN A 213 -2.86 3.37 2.30
CA GLN A 213 -3.42 4.69 1.98
C GLN A 213 -2.34 5.78 1.96
N ILE A 214 -1.42 5.81 2.93
CA ILE A 214 -0.30 6.76 2.96
C ILE A 214 0.62 6.53 1.75
N ALA A 215 1.00 5.28 1.50
CA ALA A 215 1.87 4.91 0.39
C ALA A 215 1.24 5.24 -0.98
N PHE A 216 -0.07 5.03 -1.10
CA PHE A 216 -0.86 5.45 -2.26
C PHE A 216 -0.74 6.96 -2.50
N VAL A 217 -1.00 7.79 -1.48
CA VAL A 217 -0.94 9.25 -1.61
C VAL A 217 0.48 9.73 -1.94
N LYS A 218 1.51 9.17 -1.32
CA LYS A 218 2.92 9.47 -1.64
C LYS A 218 3.23 9.17 -3.11
N SER A 219 2.84 7.99 -3.59
CA SER A 219 3.02 7.59 -4.98
C SER A 219 2.28 8.54 -5.95
N MET A 220 1.03 8.91 -5.64
CA MET A 220 0.26 9.87 -6.44
C MET A 220 0.95 11.23 -6.56
N LYS A 221 1.53 11.75 -5.47
CA LYS A 221 2.25 13.03 -5.50
C LYS A 221 3.48 12.98 -6.42
N LYS A 222 4.19 11.84 -6.50
CA LYS A 222 5.32 11.63 -7.42
C LYS A 222 4.87 11.61 -8.89
N ILE A 223 3.69 11.05 -9.16
CA ILE A 223 3.15 10.87 -10.52
C ILE A 223 2.46 12.13 -11.06
N ASN A 224 1.88 12.97 -10.19
CA ASN A 224 1.06 14.11 -10.58
C ASN A 224 1.70 15.09 -11.60
N PRO A 225 3.01 15.38 -11.55
CA PRO A 225 3.66 16.18 -12.60
C PRO A 225 3.61 15.52 -13.98
N TYR A 226 3.78 14.19 -14.05
CA TYR A 226 3.84 13.41 -15.29
C TYR A 226 2.46 13.22 -15.93
N LEU A 227 1.40 13.25 -15.13
CA LEU A 227 0.02 13.16 -15.65
C LEU A 227 -0.39 14.36 -16.50
N LYS A 228 0.29 15.52 -16.37
CA LYS A 228 0.05 16.68 -17.24
C LYS A 228 0.71 16.54 -18.62
N THR A 229 1.62 15.58 -18.75
CA THR A 229 2.43 15.33 -19.96
C THR A 229 2.07 14.03 -20.67
N LEU A 230 1.09 13.29 -20.14
CA LEU A 230 0.45 12.13 -20.75
C LEU A 230 -0.69 12.60 -21.65
#